data_AF-A0A6B8MY88-F1
#
_entry.id   AF-A0A6B8MY88-F1
#
_cell.length_a   1.000
_cell.length_b   1.000
_cell.length_c   1.000
_cell.angle_alpha   90.00
_cell.angle_beta   90.00
_cell.angle_gamma   90.00
#
_symmetry.space_group_name_H-M   'P 1'
#
loop_
_entity.id
_entity.type
_entity.pdbx_description
1 polymer ?
#
loop_
_entity_poly.entity_id
_entity_poly.type
_entity_poly.pdbx_seq_one_letter_code
_entity_poly.pdbx_strand_id
1 'polypeptide(L)' 'MKNNDMYLMKNFDFLAQSFARMNAQGQPVDLQAIVGNMDEEHREWFCQRYELYRRQANKVTTPEAELEH' A
#
# COMPACT_ATOMS: atom_id res chain seq x y z
N MET A 1 15.53 19.52 -13.61
CA MET A 1 14.39 19.19 -12.74
C MET A 1 14.37 17.67 -12.57
N LYS A 2 14.80 17.13 -11.42
CA LYS A 2 14.86 15.67 -11.15
C LYS A 2 14.40 15.29 -9.73
N ASN A 3 14.13 16.28 -8.89
CA ASN A 3 13.74 16.06 -7.51
C ASN A 3 12.26 15.70 -7.39
N ASN A 4 11.43 16.20 -8.32
CA ASN A 4 9.98 16.04 -8.25
C ASN A 4 9.55 14.58 -8.43
N ASP A 5 10.15 13.87 -9.40
CA ASP A 5 9.88 12.45 -9.65
C ASP A 5 10.20 11.57 -8.43
N MET A 6 11.29 11.85 -7.73
CA MET A 6 11.67 11.10 -6.52
C MET A 6 10.70 11.35 -5.35
N TYR A 7 10.19 12.57 -5.21
CA TYR A 7 9.15 12.89 -4.22
C TYR A 7 7.80 12.27 -4.57
N LEU A 8 7.41 12.30 -5.84
CA LEU A 8 6.21 11.64 -6.35
C LEU A 8 6.26 10.13 -6.08
N MET A 9 7.37 9.48 -6.42
CA MET A 9 7.54 8.04 -6.25
C MET A 9 7.50 7.62 -4.77
N LYS A 10 8.10 8.41 -3.87
CA LYS A 10 7.99 8.19 -2.42
C LYS A 10 6.58 8.42 -1.89
N ASN A 11 5.88 9.43 -2.39
CA ASN A 11 4.51 9.72 -1.97
C ASN A 11 3.56 8.59 -2.40
N PHE A 12 3.75 8.03 -3.61
CA PHE A 12 2.99 6.88 -4.07
C PHE A 12 3.30 5.60 -3.29
N ASP A 13 4.56 5.35 -2.96
CA ASP A 13 4.94 4.18 -2.13
C ASP A 13 4.33 4.29 -0.72
N PHE A 14 4.33 5.49 -0.13
CA PHE A 14 3.70 5.76 1.16
C PHE A 14 2.17 5.57 1.12
N LEU A 15 1.52 6.04 0.05
CA LEU A 15 0.10 5.83 -0.16
C LEU A 15 -0.21 4.34 -0.31
N ALA A 16 0.51 3.61 -1.16
CA ALA A 16 0.32 2.18 -1.37
C ALA A 16 0.42 1.39 -0.07
N GLN A 17 1.42 1.71 0.78
CA GLN A 17 1.60 1.08 2.08
C GLN A 17 0.49 1.43 3.07
N SER A 18 0.13 2.71 3.18
CA SER A 18 -0.91 3.18 4.10
C SER A 18 -2.28 2.59 3.76
N PHE A 19 -2.61 2.55 2.47
CA PHE A 19 -3.85 1.98 1.96
C PHE A 19 -3.91 0.47 2.14
N ALA A 20 -2.82 -0.25 1.88
CA ALA A 20 -2.76 -1.68 2.12
C ALA A 20 -2.97 -2.01 3.60
N ARG A 21 -2.40 -1.21 4.51
CA ARG A 21 -2.60 -1.35 5.96
C ARG A 21 -4.04 -1.02 6.36
N MET A 22 -4.61 0.07 5.86
CA MET A 22 -6.01 0.44 6.11
C MET A 22 -6.96 -0.67 5.67
N ASN A 23 -6.77 -1.23 4.47
CA ASN A 23 -7.59 -2.33 3.98
C ASN A 23 -7.43 -3.60 4.82
N ALA A 24 -6.21 -3.92 5.26
CA ALA A 24 -5.97 -5.04 6.16
C ALA A 24 -6.62 -4.85 7.55
N GLN A 25 -6.75 -3.60 8.02
CA GLN A 25 -7.46 -3.26 9.26
C GLN A 25 -8.99 -3.16 9.10
N GLY A 26 -9.53 -3.46 7.92
CA GLY A 26 -10.96 -3.38 7.65
C GLY A 26 -11.47 -1.94 7.42
N GLN A 27 -10.58 -0.97 7.22
CA GLN A 27 -10.97 0.36 6.79
C GLN A 27 -11.30 0.35 5.29
N PRO A 28 -12.40 1.02 4.88
CA PRO A 28 -12.73 1.17 3.47
C PRO A 28 -11.67 2.06 2.81
N VAL A 29 -11.03 1.52 1.77
CA VAL A 29 -10.03 2.24 0.98
C VAL A 29 -10.56 2.37 -0.44
N ASP A 30 -10.65 3.61 -0.90
CA ASP A 30 -11.09 3.91 -2.25
C ASP A 30 -9.92 3.80 -3.24
N LEU A 31 -9.58 2.55 -3.57
CA LEU A 31 -8.56 2.23 -4.57
C LEU A 31 -8.85 2.89 -5.91
N GLN A 32 -10.13 3.08 -6.25
CA GLN A 32 -10.57 3.63 -7.53
C GLN A 32 -10.26 5.13 -7.64
N ALA A 33 -10.46 5.90 -6.58
CA ALA A 33 -10.05 7.30 -6.53
C ALA A 33 -8.52 7.49 -6.63
N ILE A 34 -7.75 6.52 -6.10
CA ILE A 34 -6.28 6.56 -6.11
C ILE A 34 -5.75 6.19 -7.50
N VAL A 35 -6.17 5.05 -8.05
CA VAL A 35 -5.72 4.57 -9.38
C VAL A 35 -6.36 5.35 -10.52
N GLY A 36 -7.49 6.03 -10.29
CA GLY A 36 -8.14 6.88 -11.28
C GLY A 36 -7.35 8.15 -11.61
N ASN A 37 -6.40 8.54 -10.73
CA ASN A 37 -5.44 9.62 -11.00
C ASN A 37 -4.11 9.10 -11.55
N MET A 38 -3.97 7.80 -11.79
CA MET A 38 -2.74 7.14 -12.26
C MET A 38 -2.89 6.65 -13.70
N ASP A 39 -1.78 6.68 -14.43
CA ASP A 39 -1.64 5.98 -15.71
C ASP A 39 -1.71 4.45 -15.53
N GLU A 40 -2.00 3.74 -16.61
CA GLU A 40 -2.15 2.27 -16.60
C GLU A 40 -0.92 1.57 -16.01
N GLU A 41 0.29 2.00 -16.38
CA GLU A 41 1.54 1.45 -15.85
C GLU A 41 1.69 1.66 -14.33
N HIS A 42 1.30 2.84 -13.84
CA HIS A 42 1.32 3.15 -12.42
C HIS A 42 0.27 2.37 -11.64
N ARG A 43 -0.89 2.12 -12.25
CA ARG A 43 -1.96 1.30 -11.66
C ARG A 43 -1.51 -0.15 -11.49
N GLU A 44 -0.84 -0.73 -12.49
CA GLU A 44 -0.28 -2.08 -12.39
C GLU A 44 0.81 -2.16 -11.33
N TRP A 45 1.72 -1.19 -11.29
CA TRP A 45 2.75 -1.09 -10.26
C TRP A 45 2.15 -0.96 -8.86
N PHE A 46 1.13 -0.11 -8.70
CA PHE A 46 0.43 0.10 -7.44
C PHE A 46 -0.28 -1.18 -6.99
N CYS A 47 -0.92 -1.91 -7.89
CA CYS A 47 -1.60 -3.17 -7.57
C CYS A 47 -0.61 -4.21 -7.02
N GLN A 48 0.54 -4.40 -7.67
CA GLN A 48 1.60 -5.30 -7.19
C GLN A 48 2.14 -4.88 -5.81
N ARG A 49 2.44 -3.59 -5.64
CA ARG A 49 2.92 -3.05 -4.35
C ARG A 49 1.89 -3.18 -3.25
N TYR A 50 0.64 -2.85 -3.54
CA TYR A 50 -0.47 -2.94 -2.63
C TYR A 50 -0.68 -4.38 -2.13
N GLU A 51 -0.63 -5.38 -3.02
CA GLU A 51 -0.74 -6.78 -2.61
C GLU A 51 0.41 -7.21 -1.70
N LEU A 52 1.64 -6.80 -2.04
CA LEU A 52 2.83 -7.03 -1.21
C LEU A 52 2.67 -6.40 0.18
N TYR A 53 2.25 -5.13 0.25
CA TYR A 53 2.03 -4.44 1.51
C TYR A 53 0.84 -5.01 2.28
N ARG A 54 -0.21 -5.51 1.61
CA ARG A 54 -1.36 -6.14 2.25
C ARG A 54 -0.94 -7.46 2.91
N ARG A 55 -0.11 -8.25 2.22
CA ARG A 55 0.47 -9.47 2.77
C ARG A 55 1.39 -9.18 3.95
N GLN A 56 2.18 -8.12 3.89
CA GLN A 56 3.02 -7.67 5.01
C GLN A 56 2.19 -7.13 6.17
N ALA A 57 1.19 -6.29 5.92
CA ALA A 57 0.30 -5.75 6.93
C ALA A 57 -0.46 -6.87 7.66
N ASN A 58 -0.92 -7.89 6.92
CA ASN A 58 -1.55 -9.07 7.51
C ASN A 58 -0.57 -9.89 8.36
N LYS A 59 0.70 -10.01 7.94
CA LYS A 59 1.76 -10.66 8.74
C LYS A 59 2.11 -9.88 10.02
N VAL A 60 2.10 -8.55 9.98
CA VAL A 60 2.38 -7.71 11.15
C VAL A 60 1.18 -7.66 12.11
N THR A 61 -0.04 -7.90 11.61
CA THR A 61 -1.26 -8.08 12.43
C THR A 61 -1.36 -9.48 13.07
N THR A 62 -0.46 -10.42 12.76
CA THR A 62 -0.12 -11.47 13.71
C THR A 62 0.96 -10.89 14.63
N PRO A 63 0.63 -10.30 15.80
CA PRO A 63 1.63 -10.22 16.83
C PRO A 63 2.07 -11.66 17.07
N GLU A 64 3.38 -11.87 17.08
CA GLU A 64 4.02 -12.98 17.73
C GLU A 64 3.70 -12.87 19.25
N ALA A 65 2.45 -13.18 19.59
CA ALA A 65 1.82 -13.30 20.89
C ALA A 65 0.49 -14.04 20.60
N GLU A 66 0.31 -15.33 20.80
CA GLU A 66 0.90 -16.24 21.76
C GLU A 66 0.97 -17.65 21.13
N LEU A 67 2.14 -18.03 20.61
CA LEU A 67 2.61 -19.40 20.79
C LEU A 67 3.43 -19.33 22.09
N GLU A 68 3.15 -20.24 23.03
CA GLU A 68 3.76 -20.36 24.38
C GLU A 68 3.00 -19.65 25.52
N HIS A 69 1.92 -20.27 26.02
CA HIS A 69 1.91 -20.91 27.35
C HIS A 69 0.73 -21.88 27.53
#